data_AF-A0A7C4U2U6-F1
#
_entry.id   AF-A0A7C4U2U6-F1
#
_cell.length_a   1.000
_cell.length_b   1.000
_cell.length_c   1.000
_cell.angle_alpha   90.00
_cell.angle_beta   90.00
_cell.angle_gamma   90.00
#
_symmetry.space_group_name_H-M   'P 1'
#
loop_
_entity.id
_entity.type
_entity.pdbx_description
1 polymer ?
#
loop_
_entity_poly.entity_id
_entity_poly.type
_entity_poly.pdbx_seq_one_letter_code
_entity_poly.pdbx_strand_id
1 'polypeptide(L)'
;MEKILIAPVGLYLGRVLTGIKTFKPDKIYLLTMKKDKDWERVTAENAKKIKEKIGFLYEEKIVTYSIDFTSFAEIFKTVHGIIQEETKGKAEKPQFLIDVTSTTRFFQFAIANVAAVHHNVSCFYTPPSNPLQPAKYALGIIDVDHGKEPILMPVIKSMDYSRFSESRIVKDILMKLNMQKDKSVKSIATLLELIGRDPTKKRDYMLIGRKLNELEKYGYVLIKPHGKKEKEIKLTIVGEALAGTLT
;
A
#
# COMPACT_ATOMS: atom_id res chain seq x y z
N MET A 1 -4.73 -8.41 14.04
CA MET A 1 -4.73 -8.24 12.58
C MET A 1 -3.62 -9.03 11.91
N GLU A 2 -4.01 -10.12 11.23
CA GLU A 2 -3.18 -10.93 10.33
C GLU A 2 -2.67 -10.08 9.15
N LYS A 3 -1.42 -10.29 8.72
CA LYS A 3 -0.80 -9.64 7.56
C LYS A 3 -0.52 -10.66 6.46
N ILE A 4 -0.96 -10.38 5.26
CA ILE A 4 -0.74 -11.25 4.09
C ILE A 4 0.06 -10.49 3.05
N LEU A 5 1.17 -11.06 2.60
CA LEU A 5 1.99 -10.52 1.52
C LEU A 5 1.62 -11.18 0.21
N ILE A 6 1.42 -10.38 -0.84
CA ILE A 6 1.33 -10.85 -2.22
C ILE A 6 2.51 -10.24 -2.97
N ALA A 7 3.44 -11.08 -3.44
CA ALA A 7 4.69 -10.65 -4.05
C ALA A 7 4.88 -11.24 -5.45
N PRO A 8 4.85 -10.44 -6.53
CA PRO A 8 5.33 -10.88 -7.81
C PRO A 8 6.83 -11.13 -7.74
N VAL A 9 7.22 -12.29 -8.26
CA VAL A 9 8.61 -12.69 -8.37
C VAL A 9 9.09 -12.29 -9.75
N GLY A 10 10.14 -11.48 -9.78
CA GLY A 10 10.84 -11.09 -11.00
C GLY A 10 12.33 -11.26 -10.79
N LEU A 11 13.10 -10.29 -11.27
CA LEU A 11 14.56 -10.30 -11.15
C LEU A 11 15.01 -10.06 -9.69
N TYR A 12 14.48 -9.06 -8.99
CA TYR A 12 15.07 -8.52 -7.76
C TYR A 12 14.71 -9.31 -6.48
N LEU A 13 15.21 -10.53 -6.37
CA LEU A 13 14.96 -11.42 -5.23
C LEU A 13 15.33 -10.80 -3.87
N GLY A 14 16.50 -10.15 -3.79
CA GLY A 14 16.98 -9.53 -2.55
C GLY A 14 16.02 -8.50 -1.99
N ARG A 15 15.34 -7.74 -2.87
CA ARG A 15 14.39 -6.69 -2.49
C ARG A 15 13.05 -7.25 -2.01
N VAL A 16 12.58 -8.35 -2.62
CA VAL A 16 11.39 -9.07 -2.15
C VAL A 16 11.63 -9.61 -0.73
N LEU A 17 12.81 -10.20 -0.48
CA LEU A 17 13.20 -10.66 0.85
C LEU A 17 13.27 -9.52 1.88
N THR A 18 13.75 -8.35 1.49
CA THR A 18 13.73 -7.15 2.35
C THR A 18 12.31 -6.73 2.70
N GLY A 19 11.38 -6.79 1.74
CA GLY A 19 9.95 -6.58 1.98
C GLY A 19 9.41 -7.57 3.03
N ILE A 20 9.66 -8.86 2.84
CA ILE A 20 9.26 -9.93 3.78
C ILE A 20 9.83 -9.67 5.18
N LYS A 21 11.12 -9.37 5.29
CA LYS A 21 11.80 -9.11 6.57
C LYS A 21 11.25 -7.89 7.29
N THR A 22 10.94 -6.84 6.54
CA THR A 22 10.43 -5.56 7.08
C THR A 22 9.02 -5.73 7.64
N PHE A 23 8.12 -6.32 6.84
CA PHE A 23 6.71 -6.35 7.19
C PHE A 23 6.32 -7.55 8.06
N LYS A 24 7.13 -8.63 8.04
CA LYS A 24 6.90 -9.89 8.75
C LYS A 24 5.46 -10.41 8.55
N PRO A 25 5.07 -10.70 7.30
CA PRO A 25 3.71 -11.18 7.00
C PRO A 25 3.46 -12.54 7.65
N ASP A 26 2.23 -12.86 8.01
CA ASP A 26 1.85 -14.18 8.51
C ASP A 26 1.76 -15.21 7.38
N LYS A 27 1.39 -14.77 6.17
CA LYS A 27 1.24 -15.60 4.96
C LYS A 27 1.79 -14.90 3.72
N ILE A 28 2.36 -15.66 2.79
CA ILE A 28 3.02 -15.15 1.59
C ILE A 28 2.45 -15.84 0.34
N TYR A 29 2.03 -15.04 -0.63
CA TYR A 29 1.66 -15.46 -1.97
C TYR A 29 2.74 -15.00 -2.95
N LEU A 30 3.49 -15.94 -3.53
CA LEU A 30 4.44 -15.66 -4.59
C LEU A 30 3.75 -15.80 -5.94
N LEU A 31 3.82 -14.77 -6.78
CA LEU A 31 3.27 -14.80 -8.13
C LEU A 31 4.43 -14.95 -9.12
N THR A 32 4.39 -15.95 -9.98
CA THR A 32 5.39 -16.18 -11.04
C THR A 32 4.78 -15.90 -12.40
N MET A 33 5.63 -15.63 -13.40
CA MET A 33 5.20 -15.35 -14.76
C MET A 33 4.76 -16.64 -15.47
N LYS A 34 3.70 -16.54 -16.28
CA LYS A 34 3.22 -17.55 -17.21
C LYS A 34 3.26 -17.01 -18.64
N LYS A 35 3.34 -17.89 -19.64
CA LYS A 35 3.25 -17.63 -21.10
C LYS A 35 4.48 -17.01 -21.76
N ASP A 36 5.51 -16.69 -21.00
CA ASP A 36 6.81 -16.32 -21.52
C ASP A 36 7.82 -17.34 -21.01
N LYS A 37 8.37 -18.18 -21.89
CA LYS A 37 9.19 -19.34 -21.47
C LYS A 37 10.45 -18.91 -20.71
N ASP A 38 11.06 -17.80 -21.10
CA ASP A 38 12.28 -17.32 -20.47
C ASP A 38 11.97 -16.76 -19.09
N TRP A 39 10.92 -15.95 -18.99
CA TRP A 39 10.50 -15.36 -17.71
C TRP A 39 9.83 -16.37 -16.77
N GLU A 40 9.10 -17.35 -17.28
CA GLU A 40 8.49 -18.41 -16.50
C GLU A 40 9.56 -19.22 -15.77
N ARG A 41 10.62 -19.63 -16.48
CA ARG A 41 11.76 -20.32 -15.86
C ARG A 41 12.44 -19.45 -14.80
N VAL A 42 12.78 -18.22 -15.15
CA VAL A 42 13.51 -17.30 -14.24
C VAL A 42 12.69 -17.00 -12.98
N THR A 43 11.41 -16.70 -13.11
CA THR A 43 10.56 -16.38 -11.96
C THR A 43 10.26 -17.60 -11.10
N ALA A 44 10.14 -18.79 -11.68
CA ALA A 44 10.02 -20.04 -10.93
C ALA A 44 11.29 -20.38 -10.14
N GLU A 45 12.47 -20.26 -10.77
CA GLU A 45 13.77 -20.44 -10.10
C GLU A 45 13.94 -19.46 -8.93
N ASN A 46 13.60 -18.18 -9.14
CA ASN A 46 13.67 -17.17 -8.09
C ASN A 46 12.64 -17.41 -6.97
N ALA A 47 11.44 -17.88 -7.28
CA ALA A 47 10.44 -18.23 -6.27
C ALA A 47 10.94 -19.40 -5.40
N LYS A 48 11.60 -20.39 -6.00
CA LYS A 48 12.25 -21.49 -5.28
C LYS A 48 13.34 -20.99 -4.35
N LYS A 49 14.26 -20.13 -4.83
CA LYS A 49 15.30 -19.50 -3.99
C LYS A 49 14.72 -18.70 -2.82
N ILE A 50 13.60 -17.97 -3.03
CA ILE A 50 12.91 -17.26 -1.94
C ILE A 50 12.42 -18.27 -0.89
N LYS A 51 11.73 -19.33 -1.31
CA LYS A 51 11.23 -20.39 -0.42
C LYS A 51 12.35 -21.05 0.36
N GLU A 52 13.48 -21.37 -0.27
CA GLU A 52 14.64 -21.96 0.42
C GLU A 52 15.18 -21.03 1.52
N LYS A 53 15.23 -19.72 1.26
CA LYS A 53 15.77 -18.73 2.21
C LYS A 53 14.86 -18.42 3.40
N ILE A 54 13.55 -18.58 3.26
CA ILE A 54 12.58 -18.20 4.31
C ILE A 54 11.70 -19.35 4.77
N GLY A 55 11.85 -20.54 4.17
CA GLY A 55 10.96 -21.68 4.38
C GLY A 55 10.92 -22.13 5.83
N PHE A 56 12.05 -22.07 6.55
CA PHE A 56 12.08 -22.39 7.99
C PHE A 56 11.25 -21.44 8.87
N LEU A 57 10.90 -20.24 8.38
CA LEU A 57 10.05 -19.28 9.09
C LEU A 57 8.58 -19.35 8.66
N TYR A 58 8.32 -19.83 7.44
CA TYR A 58 7.03 -19.69 6.78
C TYR A 58 6.50 -20.98 6.16
N GLU A 59 7.13 -22.14 6.39
CA GLU A 59 6.82 -23.49 5.91
C GLU A 59 5.60 -23.60 4.97
N GLU A 60 4.42 -23.94 5.51
CA GLU A 60 3.17 -24.13 4.76
C GLU A 60 2.43 -22.81 4.45
N LYS A 61 2.96 -21.68 4.89
CA LYS A 61 2.39 -20.34 4.73
C LYS A 61 2.86 -19.63 3.46
N ILE A 62 3.58 -20.33 2.57
CA ILE A 62 3.98 -19.82 1.25
C ILE A 62 3.22 -20.54 0.14
N VAL A 63 2.35 -19.82 -0.56
CA VAL A 63 1.61 -20.32 -1.73
C VAL A 63 2.18 -19.71 -3.00
N THR A 64 2.20 -20.45 -4.12
CA THR A 64 2.68 -19.95 -5.42
C THR A 64 1.59 -20.03 -6.47
N TYR A 65 1.40 -18.95 -7.23
CA TYR A 65 0.52 -18.90 -8.40
C TYR A 65 1.33 -18.52 -9.63
N SER A 66 1.08 -19.19 -10.75
CA SER A 66 1.65 -18.80 -12.05
C SER A 66 0.60 -18.06 -12.87
N ILE A 67 0.89 -16.82 -13.24
CA ILE A 67 -0.04 -15.92 -13.93
C ILE A 67 0.65 -15.10 -15.03
N ASP A 68 -0.12 -14.67 -16.01
CA ASP A 68 0.35 -13.78 -17.07
C ASP A 68 0.45 -12.32 -16.59
N PHE A 69 1.67 -11.81 -16.38
CA PHE A 69 1.92 -10.41 -15.97
C PHE A 69 1.64 -9.37 -17.07
N THR A 70 1.27 -9.81 -18.27
CA THR A 70 0.83 -8.93 -19.37
C THR A 70 -0.70 -8.86 -19.49
N SER A 71 -1.44 -9.66 -18.72
CA SER A 71 -2.89 -9.70 -18.74
C SER A 71 -3.50 -9.00 -17.53
N PHE A 72 -4.07 -7.80 -17.74
CA PHE A 72 -4.72 -7.04 -16.68
C PHE A 72 -5.81 -7.88 -16.00
N ALA A 73 -6.64 -8.56 -16.80
CA ALA A 73 -7.74 -9.37 -16.30
C ALA A 73 -7.26 -10.53 -15.43
N GLU A 74 -6.15 -11.19 -15.80
CA GLU A 74 -5.59 -12.32 -15.05
C GLU A 74 -4.95 -11.87 -13.74
N ILE A 75 -4.17 -10.79 -13.78
CA ILE A 75 -3.60 -10.16 -12.58
C ILE A 75 -4.71 -9.74 -11.62
N PHE A 76 -5.71 -9.00 -12.13
CA PHE A 76 -6.82 -8.52 -11.32
C PHE A 76 -7.60 -9.68 -10.71
N LYS A 77 -8.03 -10.66 -11.51
CA LYS A 77 -8.81 -11.82 -11.03
C LYS A 77 -8.05 -12.63 -9.99
N THR A 78 -6.75 -12.86 -10.20
CA THR A 78 -5.96 -13.68 -9.28
C THR A 78 -5.75 -12.96 -7.95
N VAL A 79 -5.28 -11.71 -7.98
CA VAL A 79 -4.98 -10.96 -6.76
C VAL A 79 -6.28 -10.62 -6.01
N HIS A 80 -7.33 -10.21 -6.73
CA HIS A 80 -8.66 -10.03 -6.14
C HIS A 80 -9.19 -11.33 -5.53
N GLY A 81 -9.02 -12.46 -6.22
CA GLY A 81 -9.44 -13.79 -5.76
C GLY A 81 -8.76 -14.18 -4.45
N ILE A 82 -7.44 -14.02 -4.37
CA ILE A 82 -6.66 -14.25 -3.13
C ILE A 82 -7.22 -13.41 -1.99
N ILE A 83 -7.47 -12.11 -2.23
CA ILE A 83 -8.00 -11.20 -1.20
C ILE A 83 -9.38 -11.65 -0.74
N GLN A 84 -10.28 -12.03 -1.66
CA GLN A 84 -11.62 -12.51 -1.32
C GLN A 84 -11.59 -13.79 -0.52
N GLU A 85 -10.80 -14.77 -0.95
CA GLU A 85 -10.65 -16.06 -0.29
C GLU A 85 -10.14 -15.89 1.14
N GLU A 86 -9.07 -15.11 1.32
CA GLU A 86 -8.46 -14.85 2.62
C GLU A 86 -9.28 -13.94 3.53
N THR A 87 -10.30 -13.26 2.99
CA THR A 87 -11.22 -12.43 3.78
C THR A 87 -12.51 -13.18 4.13
N LYS A 88 -12.85 -14.24 3.39
CA LYS A 88 -14.15 -14.92 3.49
C LYS A 88 -14.35 -15.52 4.88
N GLY A 89 -15.46 -15.16 5.52
CA GLY A 89 -15.87 -15.72 6.82
C GLY A 89 -15.04 -15.28 8.03
N LYS A 90 -14.06 -14.38 7.85
CA LYS A 90 -13.25 -13.86 8.97
C LYS A 90 -13.93 -12.64 9.62
N ALA A 91 -14.00 -12.63 10.95
CA ALA A 91 -14.53 -11.51 11.73
C ALA A 91 -13.59 -10.28 11.66
N GLU A 92 -12.29 -10.50 11.75
CA GLU A 92 -11.25 -9.49 11.54
C GLU A 92 -10.63 -9.69 10.15
N LYS A 93 -10.68 -8.66 9.30
CA LYS A 93 -10.12 -8.76 7.94
C LYS A 93 -8.59 -8.66 7.99
N PRO A 94 -7.85 -9.50 7.25
CA PRO A 94 -6.40 -9.39 7.17
C PRO A 94 -5.99 -8.10 6.46
N GLN A 95 -4.80 -7.60 6.80
CA GLN A 95 -4.13 -6.53 6.06
C GLN A 95 -3.29 -7.14 4.93
N PHE A 96 -3.54 -6.71 3.70
CA PHE A 96 -2.77 -7.13 2.54
C PHE A 96 -1.68 -6.11 2.21
N LEU A 97 -0.49 -6.63 1.99
CA LEU A 97 0.66 -5.89 1.48
C LEU A 97 0.99 -6.46 0.11
N ILE A 98 0.94 -5.63 -0.93
CA ILE A 98 1.30 -6.05 -2.29
C ILE A 98 2.64 -5.43 -2.66
N ASP A 99 3.64 -6.28 -2.89
CA ASP A 99 4.94 -5.85 -3.40
C ASP A 99 4.80 -5.49 -4.88
N VAL A 100 5.28 -4.32 -5.28
CA VAL A 100 5.33 -3.90 -6.69
C VAL A 100 6.75 -3.68 -7.20
N THR A 101 7.75 -4.15 -6.46
CA THR A 101 9.18 -3.95 -6.72
C THR A 101 9.68 -4.73 -7.92
N SER A 102 9.40 -6.02 -7.95
CA SER A 102 10.03 -6.96 -8.89
C SER A 102 9.07 -7.40 -9.98
N THR A 103 8.49 -6.45 -10.70
CA THR A 103 7.47 -6.72 -11.72
C THR A 103 7.46 -5.67 -12.84
N THR A 104 6.64 -5.88 -13.87
CA THR A 104 6.49 -4.94 -14.98
C THR A 104 5.67 -3.72 -14.57
N ARG A 105 5.86 -2.58 -15.24
CA ARG A 105 5.02 -1.37 -15.00
C ARG A 105 3.53 -1.65 -15.22
N PHE A 106 3.21 -2.52 -16.17
CA PHE A 106 1.83 -2.91 -16.45
C PHE A 106 1.21 -3.67 -15.27
N PHE A 107 1.97 -4.55 -14.63
CA PHE A 107 1.54 -5.21 -13.39
C PHE A 107 1.32 -4.20 -12.26
N GLN A 108 2.23 -3.24 -12.08
CA GLN A 108 2.06 -2.17 -11.08
C GLN A 108 0.74 -1.40 -11.29
N PHE A 109 0.41 -1.08 -12.54
CA PHE A 109 -0.85 -0.46 -12.90
C PHE A 109 -2.07 -1.33 -12.53
N ALA A 110 -2.04 -2.62 -12.84
CA ALA A 110 -3.11 -3.54 -12.45
C ALA A 110 -3.28 -3.64 -10.92
N ILE A 111 -2.17 -3.73 -10.18
CA ILE A 111 -2.18 -3.77 -8.71
C ILE A 111 -2.73 -2.48 -8.10
N ALA A 112 -2.38 -1.32 -8.65
CA ALA A 112 -2.94 -0.05 -8.19
C ALA A 112 -4.48 -0.05 -8.27
N ASN A 113 -5.06 -0.63 -9.33
CA ASN A 113 -6.51 -0.78 -9.48
C ASN A 113 -7.10 -1.79 -8.49
N VAL A 114 -6.43 -2.92 -8.26
CA VAL A 114 -6.87 -3.89 -7.22
C VAL A 114 -6.85 -3.22 -5.84
N ALA A 115 -5.77 -2.51 -5.52
CA ALA A 115 -5.67 -1.79 -4.26
C ALA A 115 -6.71 -0.67 -4.17
N ALA A 116 -7.07 0.01 -5.25
CA ALA A 116 -8.06 1.09 -5.24
C ALA A 116 -9.47 0.62 -4.82
N VAL A 117 -9.82 -0.65 -5.08
CA VAL A 117 -11.14 -1.22 -4.74
C VAL A 117 -11.19 -1.92 -3.37
N HIS A 118 -10.06 -2.11 -2.70
CA HIS A 118 -9.96 -2.82 -1.42
C HIS A 118 -9.38 -1.95 -0.31
N HIS A 119 -10.13 -1.69 0.77
CA HIS A 119 -9.70 -0.81 1.86
C HIS A 119 -8.57 -1.38 2.73
N ASN A 120 -8.46 -2.71 2.83
CA ASN A 120 -7.44 -3.42 3.62
C ASN A 120 -6.19 -3.80 2.81
N VAL A 121 -6.00 -3.19 1.63
CA VAL A 121 -4.84 -3.42 0.75
C VAL A 121 -3.95 -2.19 0.71
N SER A 122 -2.66 -2.39 0.91
CA SER A 122 -1.60 -1.41 0.69
C SER A 122 -0.58 -1.97 -0.30
N CYS A 123 0.02 -1.10 -1.10
CA CYS A 123 1.12 -1.45 -2.00
C CYS A 123 2.42 -0.94 -1.41
N PHE A 124 3.53 -1.60 -1.68
CA PHE A 124 4.84 -1.08 -1.32
C PHE A 124 5.88 -1.35 -2.41
N TYR A 125 6.90 -0.50 -2.42
CA TYR A 125 8.05 -0.61 -3.31
C TYR A 125 9.32 -0.57 -2.47
N THR A 126 10.24 -1.49 -2.74
CA THR A 126 11.57 -1.55 -2.12
C THR A 126 12.57 -0.89 -3.08
N PRO A 127 13.04 0.34 -2.80
CA PRO A 127 13.94 1.06 -3.71
C PRO A 127 15.30 0.37 -3.85
N PRO A 128 16.01 0.54 -4.97
CA PRO A 128 17.40 0.09 -5.09
C PRO A 128 18.29 0.72 -4.00
N SER A 129 19.21 -0.07 -3.45
CA SER A 129 20.28 0.47 -2.58
C SER A 129 21.20 1.38 -3.38
N ASN A 130 21.58 0.92 -4.58
CA ASN A 130 22.33 1.68 -5.57
C ASN A 130 21.55 1.68 -6.89
N PRO A 131 21.05 2.84 -7.37
CA PRO A 131 20.37 2.91 -8.66
C PRO A 131 21.36 2.55 -9.77
N LEU A 132 21.24 1.34 -10.31
CA LEU A 132 22.05 0.89 -11.44
C LEU A 132 21.55 1.54 -12.73
N GLN A 133 22.48 1.94 -13.59
CA GLN A 133 22.13 2.30 -14.96
C GLN A 133 21.67 1.06 -15.73
N PRO A 134 20.74 1.19 -16.71
CA PRO A 134 20.16 0.07 -17.44
C PRO A 134 21.17 -0.92 -18.05
N ALA A 135 22.32 -0.44 -18.51
CA ALA A 135 23.38 -1.27 -19.08
C ALA A 135 24.06 -2.22 -18.06
N LYS A 136 23.87 -1.98 -16.75
CA LYS A 136 24.47 -2.76 -15.66
C LYS A 136 23.51 -3.79 -15.04
N TYR A 137 22.33 -4.02 -15.61
CA TYR A 137 21.44 -5.12 -15.21
C TYR A 137 21.97 -6.51 -15.62
N ALA A 138 23.29 -6.73 -15.51
CA ALA A 138 23.87 -8.05 -15.65
C ALA A 138 23.31 -8.96 -14.55
N LEU A 139 22.97 -10.20 -14.92
CA LEU A 139 22.26 -11.19 -14.10
C LEU A 139 22.87 -11.43 -12.70
N GLY A 140 24.16 -11.13 -12.50
CA GLY A 140 24.86 -11.32 -11.21
C GLY A 140 24.64 -10.23 -10.15
N ILE A 141 24.23 -9.01 -10.52
CA ILE A 141 24.07 -7.89 -9.54
C ILE A 141 22.69 -7.94 -8.85
N ILE A 142 21.76 -8.67 -9.44
CA ILE A 142 20.36 -8.67 -9.06
C ILE A 142 20.12 -9.49 -7.77
N ASP A 143 20.92 -10.53 -7.53
CA ASP A 143 20.84 -11.39 -6.34
C ASP A 143 21.44 -10.71 -5.08
N VAL A 144 22.29 -9.68 -5.23
CA VAL A 144 22.95 -8.98 -4.11
C VAL A 144 22.27 -7.67 -3.70
N ASP A 145 21.40 -7.12 -4.55
CA ASP A 145 20.69 -5.89 -4.22
C ASP A 145 19.48 -6.17 -3.32
N HIS A 146 19.68 -5.97 -2.02
CA HIS A 146 18.62 -6.05 -1.02
C HIS A 146 17.70 -4.83 -1.00
N GLY A 147 18.04 -3.76 -1.70
CA GLY A 147 17.29 -2.51 -1.66
C GLY A 147 17.35 -1.79 -0.31
N LYS A 148 16.72 -0.61 -0.29
CA LYS A 148 16.53 0.22 0.91
C LYS A 148 15.27 -0.21 1.66
N GLU A 149 14.93 0.53 2.71
CA GLU A 149 13.68 0.33 3.43
C GLU A 149 12.46 0.43 2.48
N PRO A 150 11.53 -0.54 2.53
CA PRO A 150 10.30 -0.50 1.75
C PRO A 150 9.46 0.74 2.03
N ILE A 151 8.94 1.35 0.97
CA ILE A 151 8.10 2.54 1.03
C ILE A 151 6.67 2.14 0.68
N LEU A 152 5.71 2.50 1.55
CA LEU A 152 4.30 2.34 1.24
C LEU A 152 3.91 3.29 0.11
N MET A 153 3.40 2.73 -0.97
CA MET A 153 2.89 3.49 -2.09
C MET A 153 1.49 3.98 -1.76
N PRO A 154 1.21 5.28 -1.94
CA PRO A 154 -0.13 5.77 -1.77
C PRO A 154 -1.03 5.23 -2.88
N VAL A 155 -2.19 4.73 -2.49
CA VAL A 155 -3.22 4.28 -3.43
C VAL A 155 -4.46 5.13 -3.18
N ILE A 156 -4.86 5.87 -4.21
CA ILE A 156 -6.11 6.62 -4.19
C ILE A 156 -7.24 5.60 -4.33
N LYS A 157 -8.04 5.43 -3.26
CA LYS A 157 -9.22 4.54 -3.35
C LYS A 157 -10.28 5.23 -4.19
N SER A 158 -11.07 4.46 -4.93
CA SER A 158 -12.07 4.99 -5.85
C SER A 158 -13.03 5.95 -5.14
N MET A 159 -12.79 7.24 -5.27
CA MET A 159 -13.64 8.31 -4.78
C MET A 159 -14.28 9.02 -5.96
N ASP A 160 -15.50 9.49 -5.77
CA ASP A 160 -16.06 10.52 -6.62
C ASP A 160 -15.37 11.86 -6.28
N TYR A 161 -14.34 12.22 -7.06
CA TYR A 161 -13.57 13.46 -6.88
C TYR A 161 -14.46 14.72 -6.90
N SER A 162 -15.59 14.69 -7.60
CA SER A 162 -16.52 15.83 -7.68
C SER A 162 -17.11 16.18 -6.31
N ARG A 163 -17.53 15.17 -5.53
CA ARG A 163 -18.05 15.35 -4.17
C ARG A 163 -17.01 15.94 -3.22
N PHE A 164 -15.75 15.60 -3.43
CA PHE A 164 -14.64 16.10 -2.65
C PHE A 164 -14.33 17.56 -2.98
N SER A 165 -14.22 17.88 -4.28
CA SER A 165 -13.83 19.21 -4.75
C SER A 165 -14.88 20.28 -4.49
N GLU A 166 -16.12 19.90 -4.21
CA GLU A 166 -17.19 20.83 -3.83
C GLU A 166 -17.28 21.08 -2.31
N SER A 167 -16.69 20.21 -1.48
CA SER A 167 -16.84 20.30 -0.03
C SER A 167 -15.87 21.29 0.61
N ARG A 168 -16.37 22.48 0.97
CA ARG A 168 -15.59 23.52 1.66
C ARG A 168 -14.89 23.02 2.92
N ILE A 169 -15.60 22.22 3.74
CA ILE A 169 -15.04 21.64 4.98
C ILE A 169 -13.84 20.75 4.68
N VAL A 170 -13.93 19.94 3.63
CA VAL A 170 -12.84 19.03 3.27
C VAL A 170 -11.63 19.81 2.78
N LYS A 171 -11.84 20.86 1.97
CA LYS A 171 -10.76 21.77 1.56
C LYS A 171 -10.11 22.42 2.78
N ASP A 172 -10.90 22.94 3.71
CA ASP A 172 -10.39 23.56 4.93
C ASP A 172 -9.54 22.57 5.74
N ILE A 173 -10.00 21.32 5.92
CA ILE A 173 -9.23 20.27 6.61
C ILE A 173 -7.87 20.06 5.92
N LEU A 174 -7.85 19.81 4.60
CA LEU A 174 -6.61 19.52 3.89
C LEU A 174 -5.65 20.71 3.89
N MET A 175 -6.15 21.92 3.63
CA MET A 175 -5.34 23.13 3.62
C MET A 175 -4.76 23.43 5.01
N LYS A 176 -5.57 23.34 6.07
CA LYS A 176 -5.10 23.63 7.43
C LYS A 176 -4.09 22.61 7.92
N LEU A 177 -4.26 21.32 7.60
CA LEU A 177 -3.24 20.30 7.86
C LEU A 177 -1.96 20.60 7.05
N ASN A 178 -2.07 20.97 5.77
CA ASN A 178 -0.91 21.26 4.93
C ASN A 178 -0.12 22.49 5.42
N MET A 179 -0.75 23.43 6.12
CA MET A 179 -0.06 24.57 6.74
C MET A 179 0.71 24.20 8.02
N GLN A 180 0.51 23.01 8.59
CA GLN A 180 1.24 22.57 9.78
C GLN A 180 2.64 22.06 9.41
N LYS A 181 3.61 22.26 10.31
CA LYS A 181 5.01 21.85 10.12
C LYS A 181 5.14 20.37 9.75
N ASP A 182 4.43 19.50 10.47
CA ASP A 182 4.45 18.05 10.29
C ASP A 182 3.24 17.51 9.52
N LYS A 183 2.50 18.41 8.84
CA LYS A 183 1.30 18.08 8.06
C LYS A 183 0.25 17.32 8.87
N SER A 184 0.22 17.57 10.18
CA SER A 184 -0.53 16.79 11.17
C SER A 184 -0.99 17.64 12.35
N VAL A 185 -1.97 17.10 13.07
CA VAL A 185 -2.48 17.61 14.36
C VAL A 185 -2.72 16.44 15.31
N LYS A 186 -2.63 16.70 16.62
CA LYS A 186 -2.69 15.65 17.65
C LYS A 186 -4.11 15.23 18.05
N SER A 187 -5.12 16.04 17.70
CA SER A 187 -6.51 15.77 18.05
C SER A 187 -7.51 16.42 17.07
N ILE A 188 -8.76 15.94 17.09
CA ILE A 188 -9.89 16.57 16.38
C ILE A 188 -10.17 17.97 16.94
N ALA A 189 -9.94 18.20 18.24
CA ALA A 189 -10.13 19.51 18.88
C ALA A 189 -9.27 20.58 18.20
N THR A 190 -7.98 20.29 18.07
CA THR A 190 -7.02 21.19 17.42
C THR A 190 -7.38 21.40 15.94
N LEU A 191 -7.84 20.36 15.25
CA LEU A 191 -8.29 20.52 13.87
C LEU A 191 -9.49 21.47 13.76
N LEU A 192 -10.48 21.32 14.65
CA LEU A 192 -11.67 22.17 14.69
C LEU A 192 -11.29 23.65 14.89
N GLU A 193 -10.39 23.93 15.82
CA GLU A 193 -9.88 25.28 16.07
C GLU A 193 -9.21 25.86 14.81
N LEU A 194 -8.35 25.09 14.14
CA LEU A 194 -7.66 25.52 12.92
C LEU A 194 -8.62 25.86 11.76
N ILE A 195 -9.74 25.15 11.65
CA ILE A 195 -10.77 25.40 10.63
C ILE A 195 -11.85 26.40 11.11
N GLY A 196 -11.66 27.05 12.26
CA GLY A 196 -12.57 28.08 12.79
C GLY A 196 -13.90 27.53 13.31
N ARG A 197 -13.91 26.30 13.84
CA ARG A 197 -15.07 25.67 14.46
C ARG A 197 -14.87 25.45 15.96
N ASP A 198 -15.99 25.32 16.67
CA ASP A 198 -16.01 25.21 18.12
C ASP A 198 -15.78 23.75 18.56
N PRO A 199 -14.70 23.45 19.30
CA PRO A 199 -14.41 22.11 19.78
C PRO A 199 -15.34 21.64 20.93
N THR A 200 -16.19 22.49 21.49
CA THR A 200 -17.16 22.07 22.50
C THR A 200 -18.48 21.59 21.87
N LYS A 201 -18.74 21.96 20.61
CA LYS A 201 -19.97 21.62 19.90
C LYS A 201 -19.91 20.18 19.38
N LYS A 202 -20.69 19.30 20.02
CA LYS A 202 -20.88 17.90 19.60
C LYS A 202 -21.21 17.75 18.10
N ARG A 203 -22.02 18.67 17.54
CA ARG A 203 -22.39 18.67 16.12
C ARG A 203 -21.16 18.81 15.20
N ASP A 204 -20.26 19.74 15.51
CA ASP A 204 -19.06 19.99 14.71
C ASP A 204 -18.07 18.82 14.84
N TYR A 205 -17.90 18.29 16.04
CA TYR A 205 -17.14 17.06 16.28
C TYR A 205 -17.62 15.87 15.44
N MET A 206 -18.92 15.60 15.42
CA MET A 206 -19.50 14.51 14.64
C MET A 206 -19.40 14.76 13.13
N LEU A 207 -19.46 16.01 12.68
CA LEU A 207 -19.30 16.37 11.27
C LEU A 207 -17.86 16.14 10.80
N ILE A 208 -16.89 16.67 11.54
CA ILE A 208 -15.46 16.52 11.22
C ILE A 208 -15.02 15.06 11.37
N GLY A 209 -15.46 14.36 12.42
CA GLY A 209 -15.18 12.94 12.58
C GLY A 209 -15.66 12.11 11.38
N ARG A 210 -16.88 12.39 10.87
CA ARG A 210 -17.38 11.73 9.64
C ARG A 210 -16.52 12.07 8.42
N LYS A 211 -16.13 13.32 8.23
CA LYS A 211 -15.27 13.74 7.11
C LYS A 211 -13.86 13.17 7.21
N LEU A 212 -13.29 13.07 8.40
CA LEU A 212 -11.99 12.44 8.61
C LEU A 212 -12.02 10.94 8.31
N ASN A 213 -13.04 10.22 8.78
CA ASN A 213 -13.22 8.81 8.45
C ASN A 213 -13.39 8.61 6.94
N GLU A 214 -14.10 9.52 6.27
CA GLU A 214 -14.22 9.52 4.81
C GLU A 214 -12.84 9.73 4.15
N LEU A 215 -12.10 10.77 4.54
CA LEU A 215 -10.78 11.06 4.00
C LEU A 215 -9.76 9.95 4.25
N GLU A 216 -9.81 9.31 5.41
CA GLU A 216 -8.97 8.16 5.75
C GLU A 216 -9.33 6.96 4.87
N LYS A 217 -10.63 6.66 4.72
CA LYS A 217 -11.13 5.59 3.84
C LYS A 217 -10.63 5.75 2.40
N TYR A 218 -10.46 6.98 1.93
CA TYR A 218 -9.98 7.29 0.58
C TYR A 218 -8.46 7.50 0.47
N GLY A 219 -7.73 7.46 1.58
CA GLY A 219 -6.27 7.51 1.61
C GLY A 219 -5.67 8.91 1.58
N TYR A 220 -6.41 9.95 1.95
CA TYR A 220 -5.91 11.34 2.03
C TYR A 220 -5.33 11.69 3.40
N VAL A 221 -5.80 11.03 4.46
CA VAL A 221 -5.30 11.20 5.82
C VAL A 221 -5.03 9.84 6.46
N LEU A 222 -4.15 9.83 7.45
CA LEU A 222 -3.94 8.73 8.38
C LEU A 222 -4.44 9.16 9.75
N ILE A 223 -5.21 8.31 10.42
CA ILE A 223 -5.66 8.53 11.79
C ILE A 223 -5.01 7.49 12.70
N LYS A 224 -4.08 7.92 13.55
CA LYS A 224 -3.33 7.05 14.46
C LYS A 224 -3.67 7.36 15.91
N PRO A 225 -3.67 6.37 16.82
CA PRO A 225 -3.79 6.65 18.26
C PRO A 225 -2.68 7.60 18.72
N HIS A 226 -3.06 8.62 19.50
CA HIS A 226 -2.15 9.56 20.15
C HIS A 226 -2.49 9.65 21.64
N GLY A 227 -1.58 9.22 22.50
CA GLY A 227 -1.87 9.10 23.93
C GLY A 227 -3.01 8.13 24.25
N LYS A 228 -3.69 8.32 25.39
CA LYS A 228 -4.73 7.40 25.87
C LYS A 228 -6.11 7.58 25.22
N LYS A 229 -6.42 8.76 24.68
CA LYS A 229 -7.76 9.10 24.19
C LYS A 229 -7.79 9.88 22.88
N GLU A 230 -6.65 10.35 22.40
CA GLU A 230 -6.62 11.21 21.22
C GLU A 230 -6.22 10.43 19.97
N LYS A 231 -6.43 11.07 18.83
CA LYS A 231 -6.07 10.55 17.53
C LYS A 231 -5.28 11.60 16.79
N GLU A 232 -4.04 11.28 16.47
CA GLU A 232 -3.23 12.06 15.54
C GLU A 232 -3.84 11.92 14.15
N ILE A 233 -4.00 13.06 13.48
CA ILE A 233 -4.53 13.16 12.12
C ILE A 233 -3.41 13.75 11.27
N LYS A 234 -2.96 13.00 10.27
CA LYS A 234 -1.84 13.40 9.41
C LYS A 234 -2.20 13.25 7.94
N LEU A 235 -1.77 14.17 7.08
CA LEU A 235 -1.91 13.99 5.63
C LEU A 235 -1.06 12.81 5.14
N THR A 236 -1.58 12.07 4.16
CA THR A 236 -0.75 11.20 3.34
C THR A 236 -0.05 12.01 2.26
N ILE A 237 0.91 11.43 1.55
CA ILE A 237 1.56 12.05 0.38
C ILE A 237 0.51 12.53 -0.65
N VAL A 238 -0.57 11.76 -0.86
CA VAL A 238 -1.66 12.16 -1.75
C VAL A 238 -2.46 13.32 -1.16
N GLY A 239 -2.78 13.28 0.14
CA GLY A 239 -3.45 14.38 0.82
C GLY A 239 -2.66 15.69 0.74
N GLU A 240 -1.34 15.62 0.92
CA GLU A 240 -0.43 16.77 0.77
C GLU A 240 -0.42 17.30 -0.66
N ALA A 241 -0.27 16.42 -1.65
CA ALA A 241 -0.28 16.81 -3.07
C ALA A 241 -1.59 17.49 -3.45
N LEU A 242 -2.73 16.93 -3.02
CA LEU A 242 -4.06 17.49 -3.28
C LEU A 242 -4.27 18.81 -2.53
N ALA A 243 -3.82 18.92 -1.28
CA ALA A 243 -3.88 20.19 -0.56
C ALA A 243 -3.09 21.30 -1.26
N GLY A 244 -1.98 20.95 -1.91
CA GLY A 244 -1.18 21.87 -2.73
C GLY A 244 -1.85 22.36 -4.01
N THR A 245 -2.90 21.69 -4.49
CA THR A 245 -3.68 22.16 -5.66
C THR A 245 -4.93 22.94 -5.28
N LEU A 246 -5.22 23.09 -3.99
CA LEU A 246 -6.41 23.79 -3.48
C LEU A 246 -6.13 25.26 -3.09
N THR A 247 -4.88 25.71 -3.25
CA THR A 247 -4.45 27.10 -3.05
C THR A 247 -4.85 28.01 -4.19
#